data_AF-A0A7S3WZY7-F1
#
_entry.id   AF-A0A7S3WZY7-F1
#
_cell.length_a   1.000
_cell.length_b   1.000
_cell.length_c   1.000
_cell.angle_alpha   90.00
_cell.angle_beta   90.00
_cell.angle_gamma   90.00
#
_symmetry.space_group_name_H-M   'P 1'
#
loop_
_entity.id
_entity.type
_entity.pdbx_description
1 polymer ?
#
loop_
_entity_poly.entity_id
_entity_poly.type
_entity_poly.pdbx_seq_one_letter_code
_entity_poly.pdbx_strand_id
1 'polypeptide(L)'
;LSLLPLCADRRLACQHIARALMSRFVRSALRHTRRAGSRGRCTTVAVDTSGLLGRRAGPHHYHQHAGLLRELASRIRFRGPLTVAEYMGLALTHPEHGYYMRRDAFGRAGDFTTSPEVCQAFGELVGVWCVAAWEALGRPARVRLAEAGPGRGTLMADLLRASAAFPAFREAVCGVHLLEVSPFNRASQRSALEPLVAAGQLHWHAAVSELPQEPVLLVAHEFLDALPVHQFVRTRVGWREKLVDLRAGGEGGDEAGGEAGGE
;
A
#
# COMPACT_ATOMS: atom_id res chain seq x y z
N LEU A 1 35.60 -10.46 36.33
CA LEU A 1 34.51 -9.76 37.04
C LEU A 1 33.99 -8.67 36.10
N SER A 2 32.76 -8.66 35.60
CA SER A 2 31.69 -9.68 35.58
C SER A 2 30.65 -9.21 34.53
N LEU A 3 30.29 -10.08 33.60
CA LEU A 3 29.17 -9.86 32.68
C LEU A 3 27.84 -9.90 33.46
N LEU A 4 26.84 -9.08 33.08
CA LEU A 4 25.37 -9.33 33.06
C LEU A 4 24.65 -7.99 32.68
N PRO A 5 23.36 -7.99 32.23
CA PRO A 5 23.01 -7.23 31.02
C PRO A 5 21.87 -6.21 31.17
N LEU A 6 22.01 -5.05 30.52
CA LEU A 6 20.98 -4.02 30.37
C LEU A 6 20.36 -4.04 28.96
N CYS A 7 19.56 -5.06 28.63
CA CYS A 7 18.88 -5.14 27.32
C CYS A 7 17.44 -5.71 27.34
N ALA A 8 16.89 -6.05 28.50
CA ALA A 8 15.56 -6.69 28.59
C ALA A 8 14.37 -5.70 28.71
N ASP A 9 14.57 -4.54 29.35
CA ASP A 9 13.45 -3.87 30.04
C ASP A 9 12.64 -2.86 29.20
N ARG A 10 13.06 -2.54 27.97
CA ARG A 10 12.30 -1.62 27.09
C ARG A 10 11.18 -2.29 26.28
N ARG A 11 11.03 -3.62 26.33
CA ARG A 11 9.97 -4.35 25.60
C ARG A 11 8.66 -4.51 26.38
N LEU A 12 8.66 -4.43 27.72
CA LEU A 12 7.44 -4.61 28.53
C LEU A 12 6.54 -3.36 28.59
N ALA A 13 7.11 -2.15 28.49
CA ALA A 13 6.35 -0.91 28.60
C ALA A 13 5.31 -0.75 27.48
N CYS A 14 5.66 -1.09 26.23
CA CYS A 14 4.73 -0.98 25.10
C CYS A 14 3.61 -2.03 25.09
N GLN A 15 3.78 -3.17 25.77
CA GLN A 15 2.76 -4.23 25.78
C GLN A 15 1.57 -3.94 26.71
N HIS A 16 1.74 -3.08 27.72
CA HIS A 16 0.66 -2.77 28.67
C HIS A 16 -0.39 -1.80 28.12
N ILE A 17 -0.01 -0.85 27.27
CA ILE A 17 -0.95 0.12 26.68
C ILE A 17 -1.89 -0.57 25.67
N ALA A 18 -1.38 -1.48 24.85
CA ALA A 18 -2.17 -2.22 23.87
C ALA A 18 -3.23 -3.16 24.49
N ARG A 19 -3.02 -3.65 25.73
CA ARG A 19 -3.93 -4.59 26.41
C ARG A 19 -5.16 -3.92 27.01
N ALA A 20 -5.13 -2.61 27.27
CA ALA A 20 -6.23 -1.88 27.90
C ALA A 20 -7.42 -1.63 26.96
N LEU A 21 -7.20 -1.59 25.63
CA LEU A 21 -8.21 -1.21 24.64
C LEU A 21 -9.06 -2.39 24.10
N MET A 22 -8.63 -3.65 24.29
CA MET A 22 -9.32 -4.82 23.71
C MET A 22 -10.43 -5.44 24.59
N SER A 23 -10.75 -4.88 25.77
CA SER A 23 -11.62 -5.55 26.76
C SER A 23 -13.10 -5.14 26.73
N ARG A 24 -13.52 -4.16 25.92
CA ARG A 24 -14.88 -3.57 25.98
C ARG A 24 -15.85 -3.85 24.82
N PHE A 25 -15.43 -4.50 23.74
CA PHE A 25 -16.29 -4.68 22.54
C PHE A 25 -16.79 -6.12 22.28
N VAL A 26 -16.98 -6.91 23.35
CA VAL A 26 -17.60 -8.25 23.26
C VAL A 26 -18.73 -8.38 24.30
N ARG A 27 -19.94 -7.98 23.91
CA ARG A 27 -21.23 -8.48 24.44
C ARG A 27 -22.42 -7.91 23.65
N SER A 28 -23.51 -8.69 23.55
CA SER A 28 -24.77 -8.40 22.82
C SER A 28 -24.64 -8.38 21.28
N ALA A 29 -24.90 -9.43 20.49
CA ALA A 29 -25.73 -10.65 20.59
C ALA A 29 -27.22 -10.52 20.16
N LEU A 30 -27.45 -10.93 18.90
CA LEU A 30 -28.59 -11.74 18.39
C LEU A 30 -29.97 -11.11 18.10
N ARG A 31 -30.61 -11.73 17.08
CA ARG A 31 -32.03 -11.67 16.61
C ARG A 31 -32.27 -10.65 15.46
N HIS A 32 -33.08 -10.92 14.42
CA HIS A 32 -34.01 -12.04 14.14
C HIS A 32 -34.08 -12.42 12.63
N THR A 33 -34.79 -13.51 12.29
CA THR A 33 -34.97 -14.08 10.93
C THR A 33 -36.40 -13.92 10.38
N ARG A 34 -36.56 -13.86 9.04
CA ARG A 34 -37.75 -14.12 8.14
C ARG A 34 -37.84 -13.05 7.02
N ARG A 35 -38.45 -13.25 5.83
CA ARG A 35 -38.78 -14.43 4.99
C ARG A 35 -39.06 -13.93 3.54
N ALA A 36 -38.83 -14.79 2.54
CA ALA A 36 -38.78 -14.56 1.08
C ALA A 36 -39.85 -13.68 0.35
N GLY A 37 -39.45 -13.10 -0.80
CA GLY A 37 -40.23 -12.42 -1.86
C GLY A 37 -39.37 -12.14 -3.12
N SER A 38 -39.91 -11.76 -4.29
CA SER A 38 -39.18 -11.69 -5.59
C SER A 38 -39.86 -10.75 -6.62
N ARG A 39 -39.27 -10.28 -7.75
CA ARG A 39 -38.22 -10.84 -8.65
C ARG A 39 -37.40 -9.75 -9.40
N GLY A 40 -36.09 -9.95 -9.60
CA GLY A 40 -35.25 -9.16 -10.54
C GLY A 40 -33.73 -9.39 -10.36
N ARG A 41 -32.88 -9.13 -11.37
CA ARG A 41 -31.42 -9.40 -11.30
C ARG A 41 -30.54 -8.28 -11.88
N CYS A 42 -29.82 -7.57 -11.00
CA CYS A 42 -28.69 -6.70 -11.34
C CYS A 42 -27.39 -7.23 -10.70
N THR A 43 -26.35 -7.53 -11.47
CA THR A 43 -25.08 -8.08 -10.93
C THR A 43 -24.13 -6.99 -10.40
N THR A 44 -23.99 -6.92 -9.08
CA THR A 44 -22.96 -6.15 -8.37
C THR A 44 -21.77 -7.05 -8.01
N VAL A 45 -20.59 -6.50 -7.74
CA VAL A 45 -19.52 -7.21 -6.99
C VAL A 45 -19.63 -6.79 -5.52
N ALA A 46 -19.62 -7.73 -4.58
CA ALA A 46 -19.70 -7.42 -3.16
C ALA A 46 -18.42 -7.80 -2.42
N VAL A 47 -17.74 -6.80 -1.90
CA VAL A 47 -16.78 -6.97 -0.82
C VAL A 47 -17.57 -6.96 0.49
N ASP A 48 -17.35 -7.94 1.36
CA ASP A 48 -17.88 -7.91 2.73
C ASP A 48 -17.16 -6.82 3.54
N THR A 49 -17.85 -5.70 3.72
CA THR A 49 -17.42 -4.50 4.46
C THR A 49 -17.95 -4.46 5.90
N SER A 50 -18.53 -5.54 6.42
CA SER A 50 -19.09 -5.57 7.79
C SER A 50 -18.08 -5.24 8.90
N GLY A 51 -16.77 -5.41 8.64
CA GLY A 51 -15.67 -5.00 9.51
C GLY A 51 -15.14 -3.56 9.31
N LEU A 52 -15.66 -2.78 8.36
CA LEU A 52 -15.21 -1.42 8.03
C LEU A 52 -16.18 -0.30 8.50
N LEU A 53 -17.08 -0.63 9.43
CA LEU A 53 -18.11 0.28 9.93
C LEU A 53 -17.52 1.43 10.77
N GLY A 54 -17.11 2.50 10.07
CA GLY A 54 -16.64 3.76 10.68
C GLY A 54 -16.84 5.01 9.81
N ARG A 55 -16.97 4.86 8.48
CA ARG A 55 -17.28 5.99 7.57
C ARG A 55 -18.30 5.58 6.51
N ARG A 56 -19.37 6.37 6.36
CA ARG A 56 -20.24 6.33 5.17
C ARG A 56 -19.39 6.73 3.96
N ALA A 57 -19.25 5.83 2.99
CA ALA A 57 -18.71 6.20 1.68
C ALA A 57 -19.70 7.17 1.00
N GLY A 58 -19.18 8.27 0.46
CA GLY A 58 -19.98 9.20 -0.34
C GLY A 58 -20.37 8.60 -1.71
N PRO A 59 -21.12 9.33 -2.54
CA PRO A 59 -21.51 8.88 -3.87
C PRO A 59 -20.29 8.85 -4.82
N HIS A 60 -19.50 7.77 -4.77
CA HIS A 60 -18.46 7.52 -5.75
C HIS A 60 -19.10 7.17 -7.11
N HIS A 61 -18.83 7.99 -8.13
CA HIS A 61 -19.36 7.79 -9.48
C HIS A 61 -18.85 6.47 -10.10
N TYR A 62 -19.70 5.44 -10.10
CA TYR A 62 -19.40 4.09 -10.60
C TYR A 62 -19.00 4.01 -12.09
N HIS A 63 -19.20 5.07 -12.88
CA HIS A 63 -19.04 5.06 -14.33
C HIS A 63 -17.59 4.84 -14.83
N GLN A 64 -16.55 4.95 -14.00
CA GLN A 64 -15.15 4.81 -14.45
C GLN A 64 -14.55 3.39 -14.33
N HIS A 65 -15.25 2.43 -13.72
CA HIS A 65 -14.70 1.09 -13.43
C HIS A 65 -15.18 -0.04 -14.35
N ALA A 66 -15.95 0.28 -15.40
CA ALA A 66 -16.57 -0.72 -16.30
C ALA A 66 -15.57 -1.63 -17.04
N GLY A 67 -14.32 -1.23 -17.23
CA GLY A 67 -13.26 -2.09 -17.78
C GLY A 67 -12.89 -3.21 -16.80
N LEU A 68 -12.20 -2.84 -15.71
CA LEU A 68 -11.70 -3.79 -14.70
C LEU A 68 -12.82 -4.67 -14.11
N LEU A 69 -14.00 -4.12 -13.83
CA LEU A 69 -15.11 -4.89 -13.28
C LEU A 69 -15.60 -5.98 -14.26
N ARG A 70 -15.61 -5.71 -15.58
CA ARG A 70 -15.95 -6.74 -16.58
C ARG A 70 -14.89 -7.84 -16.61
N GLU A 71 -13.62 -7.49 -16.54
CA GLU A 71 -12.55 -8.49 -16.58
C GLU A 71 -12.51 -9.35 -15.31
N LEU A 72 -12.61 -8.74 -14.12
CA LEU A 72 -12.74 -9.45 -12.85
C LEU A 72 -13.95 -10.40 -12.87
N ALA A 73 -15.10 -9.93 -13.36
CA ALA A 73 -16.29 -10.77 -13.50
C ALA A 73 -16.11 -11.93 -14.47
N SER A 74 -15.43 -11.72 -15.60
CA SER A 74 -15.10 -12.79 -16.57
C SER A 74 -14.15 -13.82 -15.96
N ARG A 75 -13.10 -13.38 -15.25
CA ARG A 75 -12.17 -14.26 -14.52
C ARG A 75 -12.93 -15.10 -13.49
N ILE A 76 -13.77 -14.48 -12.66
CA ILE A 76 -14.57 -15.18 -11.63
C ILE A 76 -15.52 -16.20 -12.25
N ARG A 77 -16.23 -15.85 -13.34
CA ARG A 77 -17.15 -16.78 -14.02
C ARG A 77 -16.44 -17.98 -14.65
N PHE A 78 -15.19 -17.83 -15.08
CA PHE A 78 -14.45 -18.90 -15.76
C PHE A 78 -13.76 -19.87 -14.80
N ARG A 79 -13.14 -19.37 -13.73
CA ARG A 79 -12.32 -20.19 -12.80
C ARG A 79 -12.75 -20.18 -11.34
N GLY A 80 -13.87 -19.53 -11.02
CA GLY A 80 -14.35 -19.37 -9.65
C GLY A 80 -13.75 -18.15 -8.92
N PRO A 81 -14.08 -17.98 -7.63
CA PRO A 81 -13.72 -16.78 -6.85
C PRO A 81 -12.22 -16.50 -6.81
N LEU A 82 -11.85 -15.22 -6.73
CA LEU A 82 -10.46 -14.76 -6.62
C LEU A 82 -10.00 -14.75 -5.16
N THR A 83 -8.72 -14.94 -4.91
CA THR A 83 -8.13 -14.56 -3.61
C THR A 83 -8.19 -13.04 -3.42
N VAL A 84 -8.15 -12.57 -2.17
CA VAL A 84 -8.02 -11.12 -1.88
C VAL A 84 -6.74 -10.54 -2.50
N ALA A 85 -5.65 -11.32 -2.52
CA ALA A 85 -4.38 -10.94 -3.13
C ALA A 85 -4.53 -10.69 -4.65
N GLU A 86 -5.14 -11.62 -5.40
CA GLU A 86 -5.36 -11.45 -6.84
C GLU A 86 -6.26 -10.24 -7.15
N TYR A 87 -7.33 -10.05 -6.39
CA TYR A 87 -8.20 -8.88 -6.54
C TYR A 87 -7.43 -7.58 -6.29
N MET A 88 -6.65 -7.52 -5.21
CA MET A 88 -5.85 -6.35 -4.83
C MET A 88 -4.77 -6.04 -5.88
N GLY A 89 -4.05 -7.06 -6.36
CA GLY A 89 -3.06 -6.89 -7.43
C GLY A 89 -3.68 -6.33 -8.72
N LEU A 90 -4.82 -6.87 -9.16
CA LEU A 90 -5.52 -6.35 -10.34
C LEU A 90 -6.08 -4.93 -10.12
N ALA A 91 -6.60 -4.62 -8.93
CA ALA A 91 -7.08 -3.28 -8.62
C ALA A 91 -5.97 -2.23 -8.62
N LEU A 92 -4.77 -2.57 -8.15
CA LEU A 92 -3.66 -1.63 -8.01
C LEU A 92 -2.78 -1.53 -9.26
N THR A 93 -2.43 -2.66 -9.89
CA THR A 93 -1.37 -2.73 -10.93
C THR A 93 -1.81 -3.37 -12.26
N HIS A 94 -3.10 -3.56 -12.54
CA HIS A 94 -3.53 -4.01 -13.88
C HIS A 94 -3.03 -3.05 -14.98
N PRO A 95 -2.38 -3.51 -16.07
CA PRO A 95 -1.69 -2.62 -17.02
C PRO A 95 -2.57 -1.50 -17.58
N GLU A 96 -3.81 -1.82 -17.97
CA GLU A 96 -4.74 -0.83 -18.52
C GLU A 96 -5.65 -0.17 -17.48
N HIS A 97 -5.80 -0.76 -16.29
CA HIS A 97 -6.90 -0.42 -15.38
C HIS A 97 -6.53 -0.32 -13.90
N GLY A 98 -5.26 -0.56 -13.56
CA GLY A 98 -4.74 -0.45 -12.21
C GLY A 98 -4.81 1.00 -11.74
N TYR A 99 -4.97 1.17 -10.44
CA TYR A 99 -4.96 2.47 -9.80
C TYR A 99 -3.64 3.22 -10.07
N TYR A 100 -2.49 2.59 -9.85
CA TYR A 100 -1.16 3.21 -10.03
C TYR A 100 -0.68 3.29 -11.50
N MET A 101 -1.42 2.73 -12.46
CA MET A 101 -0.99 2.65 -13.86
C MET A 101 -1.50 3.79 -14.74
N ARG A 102 -2.54 4.53 -14.29
CA ARG A 102 -3.31 5.44 -15.17
C ARG A 102 -3.21 6.93 -14.84
N ARG A 103 -2.80 7.31 -13.64
CA ARG A 103 -2.91 8.69 -13.13
C ARG A 103 -1.78 9.02 -12.16
N ASP A 104 -1.52 10.32 -12.01
CA ASP A 104 -0.71 10.84 -10.91
C ASP A 104 -1.48 10.69 -9.60
N ALA A 105 -1.19 9.61 -8.87
CA ALA A 105 -1.85 9.31 -7.60
C ALA A 105 -1.33 10.15 -6.43
N PHE A 106 -0.21 10.86 -6.60
CA PHE A 106 0.63 11.37 -5.51
C PHE A 106 0.76 12.90 -5.51
N GLY A 107 0.71 13.50 -4.32
CA GLY A 107 0.90 14.94 -4.10
C GLY A 107 -0.41 15.71 -3.97
N ARG A 108 -0.33 17.05 -3.82
CA ARG A 108 -1.48 17.94 -3.51
C ARG A 108 -2.69 17.89 -4.48
N ALA A 109 -2.51 17.34 -5.67
CA ALA A 109 -3.55 17.19 -6.70
C ALA A 109 -3.93 15.72 -7.00
N GLY A 110 -3.28 14.76 -6.34
CA GLY A 110 -3.62 13.33 -6.37
C GLY A 110 -4.42 12.90 -5.13
N ASP A 111 -4.83 11.64 -5.07
CA ASP A 111 -5.61 11.13 -3.93
C ASP A 111 -4.74 10.86 -2.67
N PHE A 112 -3.41 10.76 -2.83
CA PHE A 112 -2.46 10.45 -1.75
C PHE A 112 -1.48 11.59 -1.48
N THR A 113 -1.49 12.09 -0.24
CA THR A 113 -0.40 12.93 0.30
C THR A 113 0.45 12.06 1.23
N THR A 114 1.61 11.61 0.74
CA THR A 114 2.54 10.74 1.47
C THR A 114 3.53 11.57 2.30
N SER A 115 4.22 10.96 3.27
CA SER A 115 5.09 11.70 4.21
C SER A 115 6.17 12.59 3.55
N PRO A 116 6.85 12.19 2.44
CA PRO A 116 7.81 13.04 1.72
C PRO A 116 7.15 14.26 1.07
N GLU A 117 5.89 14.15 0.62
CA GLU A 117 5.13 15.25 0.01
C GLU A 117 4.61 16.25 1.07
N VAL A 118 4.55 15.85 2.34
CA VAL A 118 4.20 16.74 3.47
C VAL A 118 5.40 17.55 3.94
N CYS A 119 6.57 16.94 4.06
CA CYS A 119 7.73 17.59 4.66
C CYS A 119 9.07 17.04 4.13
N GLN A 120 9.80 17.92 3.43
CA GLN A 120 11.19 17.73 2.97
C GLN A 120 12.12 17.13 4.04
N ALA A 121 11.98 17.56 5.30
CA ALA A 121 12.81 17.07 6.41
C ALA A 121 12.69 15.55 6.64
N PHE A 122 11.60 14.91 6.22
CA PHE A 122 11.47 13.45 6.25
C PHE A 122 12.53 12.78 5.36
N GLY A 123 12.65 13.23 4.10
CA GLY A 123 13.64 12.68 3.16
C GLY A 123 15.08 12.98 3.59
N GLU A 124 15.31 14.16 4.18
CA GLU A 124 16.62 14.51 4.73
C GLU A 124 17.05 13.59 5.89
N LEU A 125 16.13 13.29 6.82
CA LEU A 125 16.37 12.36 7.92
C LEU A 125 16.62 10.92 7.43
N VAL A 126 15.93 10.48 6.36
CA VAL A 126 16.22 9.20 5.69
C VAL A 126 17.61 9.22 5.05
N GLY A 127 18.03 10.35 4.46
CA GLY A 127 19.40 10.56 3.97
C GLY A 127 20.46 10.41 5.05
N VAL A 128 20.27 11.05 6.21
CA VAL A 128 21.17 10.90 7.37
C VAL A 128 21.17 9.45 7.89
N TRP A 129 20.02 8.79 7.92
CA TRP A 129 19.94 7.36 8.28
C TRP A 129 20.70 6.47 7.31
N CYS A 130 20.64 6.71 5.99
CA CYS A 130 21.41 5.96 4.99
C CYS A 130 22.93 6.13 5.19
N VAL A 131 23.39 7.33 5.53
CA VAL A 131 24.81 7.57 5.87
C VAL A 131 25.20 6.74 7.10
N ALA A 132 24.44 6.84 8.19
CA ALA A 132 24.71 6.09 9.42
C ALA A 132 24.66 4.56 9.21
N ALA A 133 23.76 4.07 8.36
CA ALA A 133 23.68 2.67 7.97
C ALA A 133 24.91 2.21 7.18
N TRP A 134 25.40 3.02 6.23
CA TRP A 134 26.65 2.75 5.52
C TRP A 134 27.88 2.76 6.44
N GLU A 135 27.93 3.66 7.41
CA GLU A 135 28.99 3.66 8.44
C GLU A 135 28.94 2.38 9.29
N ALA A 136 27.74 1.96 9.72
CA ALA A 136 27.54 0.71 10.46
C ALA A 136 27.88 -0.56 9.65
N LEU A 137 27.81 -0.50 8.31
CA LEU A 137 28.28 -1.55 7.40
C LEU A 137 29.81 -1.56 7.21
N GLY A 138 30.55 -0.71 7.93
CA GLY A 138 32.02 -0.64 7.83
C GLY A 138 32.51 0.24 6.69
N ARG A 139 31.68 1.20 6.21
CA ARG A 139 32.00 2.16 5.13
C ARG A 139 32.48 1.47 3.84
N PRO A 140 31.71 0.52 3.25
CA PRO A 140 32.10 -0.15 2.03
C PRO A 140 32.34 0.86 0.89
N ALA A 141 33.44 0.67 0.15
CA ALA A 141 33.88 1.57 -0.92
C ALA A 141 32.91 1.67 -2.11
N ARG A 142 31.97 0.73 -2.22
CA ARG A 142 30.83 0.77 -3.16
C ARG A 142 29.57 0.34 -2.42
N VAL A 143 28.54 1.17 -2.51
CA VAL A 143 27.19 0.92 -1.99
C VAL A 143 26.18 1.42 -3.01
N ARG A 144 25.02 0.77 -3.09
CA ARG A 144 23.91 1.18 -3.96
C ARG A 144 22.74 1.65 -3.12
N LEU A 145 22.11 2.73 -3.56
CA LEU A 145 20.83 3.16 -2.99
C LEU A 145 19.71 2.49 -3.77
N ALA A 146 18.72 1.96 -3.06
CA ALA A 146 17.51 1.42 -3.67
C ALA A 146 16.27 1.98 -2.99
N GLU A 147 15.21 2.20 -3.76
CA GLU A 147 13.89 2.58 -3.24
C GLU A 147 12.79 1.73 -3.85
N ALA A 148 11.93 1.17 -3.01
CA ALA A 148 10.77 0.39 -3.41
C ALA A 148 9.50 1.26 -3.42
N GLY A 149 8.83 1.35 -4.57
CA GLY A 149 7.65 2.20 -4.75
C GLY A 149 7.92 3.70 -4.58
N PRO A 150 8.93 4.30 -5.24
CA PRO A 150 9.36 5.69 -5.00
C PRO A 150 8.35 6.78 -5.39
N GLY A 151 7.18 6.42 -5.94
CA GLY A 151 6.14 7.36 -6.36
C GLY A 151 6.68 8.38 -7.37
N ARG A 152 6.75 9.66 -6.97
CA ARG A 152 7.28 10.76 -7.78
C ARG A 152 8.83 10.83 -7.82
N GLY A 153 9.52 10.11 -6.93
CA GLY A 153 10.97 10.19 -6.73
C GLY A 153 11.42 11.24 -5.69
N THR A 154 10.47 11.93 -5.04
CA THR A 154 10.72 13.02 -4.08
C THR A 154 11.59 12.57 -2.91
N LEU A 155 11.33 11.38 -2.34
CA LEU A 155 12.10 10.84 -1.22
C LEU A 155 13.57 10.61 -1.61
N MET A 156 13.83 9.93 -2.73
CA MET A 156 15.19 9.78 -3.27
C MET A 156 15.87 11.13 -3.51
N ALA A 157 15.17 12.11 -4.09
CA ALA A 157 15.73 13.43 -4.37
C ALA A 157 16.20 14.15 -3.09
N ASP A 158 15.38 14.14 -2.03
CA ASP A 158 15.72 14.74 -0.74
C ASP A 158 16.81 13.97 0.02
N LEU A 159 16.77 12.64 -0.01
CA LEU A 159 17.79 11.74 0.53
C LEU A 159 19.16 12.05 -0.09
N LEU A 160 19.21 12.16 -1.42
CA LEU A 160 20.42 12.53 -2.17
C LEU A 160 20.88 13.95 -1.82
N ARG A 161 19.96 14.93 -1.78
CA ARG A 161 20.29 16.33 -1.46
C ARG A 161 20.88 16.47 -0.06
N ALA A 162 20.30 15.82 0.96
CA ALA A 162 20.84 15.83 2.32
C ALA A 162 22.19 15.10 2.43
N SER A 163 22.32 13.94 1.79
CA SER A 163 23.57 13.17 1.83
C SER A 163 24.74 13.84 1.10
N ALA A 164 24.52 14.92 0.35
CA ALA A 164 25.60 15.75 -0.23
C ALA A 164 26.54 16.36 0.84
N ALA A 165 26.08 16.51 2.08
CA ALA A 165 26.92 16.93 3.21
C ALA A 165 27.97 15.88 3.64
N PHE A 166 27.95 14.67 3.07
CA PHE A 166 28.82 13.54 3.44
C PHE A 166 29.58 13.01 2.22
N PRO A 167 30.68 13.67 1.78
CA PRO A 167 31.37 13.34 0.53
C PRO A 167 31.77 11.87 0.40
N ALA A 168 32.38 11.29 1.43
CA ALA A 168 32.83 9.89 1.40
C ALA A 168 31.68 8.88 1.22
N PHE A 169 30.47 9.22 1.67
CA PHE A 169 29.29 8.40 1.38
C PHE A 169 28.83 8.60 -0.07
N ARG A 170 28.79 9.84 -0.58
CA ARG A 170 28.40 10.11 -1.97
C ARG A 170 29.36 9.52 -2.99
N GLU A 171 30.66 9.49 -2.70
CA GLU A 171 31.68 8.82 -3.51
C GLU A 171 31.48 7.29 -3.53
N ALA A 172 31.02 6.71 -2.41
CA ALA A 172 30.71 5.28 -2.33
C ALA A 172 29.38 4.91 -3.04
N VAL A 173 28.43 5.84 -3.20
CA VAL A 173 27.16 5.61 -3.90
C VAL A 173 27.41 5.40 -5.40
N CYS A 174 27.41 4.13 -5.82
CA CYS A 174 27.78 3.73 -7.18
C CYS A 174 26.57 3.50 -8.11
N GLY A 175 25.35 3.83 -7.66
CA GLY A 175 24.12 3.75 -8.44
C GLY A 175 22.86 3.88 -7.58
N VAL A 176 21.77 4.33 -8.21
CA VAL A 176 20.42 4.44 -7.63
C VAL A 176 19.46 3.50 -8.37
N HIS A 177 18.73 2.69 -7.61
CA HIS A 177 17.91 1.59 -8.11
C HIS A 177 16.45 1.71 -7.65
N LEU A 178 15.55 2.01 -8.59
CA LEU A 178 14.13 2.23 -8.30
C LEU A 178 13.31 0.99 -8.66
N LEU A 179 12.65 0.38 -7.68
CA LEU A 179 11.66 -0.68 -7.93
C LEU A 179 10.32 -0.02 -8.25
N GLU A 180 9.98 0.04 -9.53
CA GLU A 180 8.78 0.70 -10.03
C GLU A 180 8.30 -0.01 -11.30
N VAL A 181 7.01 -0.36 -11.36
CA VAL A 181 6.37 -1.01 -12.51
C VAL A 181 5.54 -0.04 -13.35
N SER A 182 5.11 1.09 -12.80
CA SER A 182 4.31 2.11 -13.49
C SER A 182 5.16 2.93 -14.48
N PRO A 183 4.89 2.88 -15.80
CA PRO A 183 5.59 3.72 -16.78
C PRO A 183 5.41 5.22 -16.53
N PHE A 184 4.25 5.61 -15.97
CA PHE A 184 3.94 6.99 -15.61
C PHE A 184 4.88 7.50 -14.50
N ASN A 185 4.96 6.76 -13.39
CA ASN A 185 5.84 7.14 -12.28
C ASN A 185 7.31 7.16 -12.71
N ARG A 186 7.76 6.21 -13.56
CA ARG A 186 9.12 6.21 -14.14
C ARG A 186 9.42 7.50 -14.92
N ALA A 187 8.44 8.10 -15.59
CA ALA A 187 8.60 9.38 -16.28
C ALA A 187 8.74 10.55 -15.28
N SER A 188 7.91 10.60 -14.24
CA SER A 188 8.04 11.59 -13.15
C SER A 188 9.38 11.51 -12.44
N GLN A 189 9.84 10.30 -12.11
CA GLN A 189 11.13 10.03 -11.46
C GLN A 189 12.32 10.47 -12.32
N ARG A 190 12.27 10.28 -13.65
CA ARG A 190 13.30 10.79 -14.57
C ARG A 190 13.46 12.31 -14.50
N SER A 191 12.35 13.02 -14.36
CA SER A 191 12.36 14.48 -14.21
C SER A 191 12.88 14.91 -12.84
N ALA A 192 12.44 14.23 -11.76
CA ALA A 192 12.87 14.54 -10.39
C ALA A 192 14.35 14.21 -10.12
N LEU A 193 14.93 13.25 -10.85
CA LEU A 193 16.29 12.75 -10.67
C LEU A 193 17.16 12.93 -11.92
N GLU A 194 16.86 13.96 -12.74
CA GLU A 194 17.52 14.23 -14.02
C GLU A 194 19.07 14.22 -13.95
N PRO A 195 19.75 14.77 -12.91
CA PRO A 195 21.20 14.71 -12.82
C PRO A 195 21.77 13.28 -12.76
N LEU A 196 21.03 12.32 -12.18
CA LEU A 196 21.43 10.91 -12.16
C LEU A 196 21.15 10.20 -13.50
N VAL A 197 20.14 10.66 -14.25
CA VAL A 197 19.88 10.19 -15.61
C VAL A 197 21.02 10.64 -16.53
N ALA A 198 21.42 11.90 -16.47
CA ALA A 198 22.55 12.45 -17.22
C ALA A 198 23.87 11.75 -16.89
N ALA A 199 24.09 11.39 -15.62
CA ALA A 199 25.25 10.62 -15.18
C ALA A 199 25.19 9.10 -15.48
N GLY A 200 24.07 8.58 -16.00
CA GLY A 200 23.87 7.14 -16.23
C GLY A 200 23.77 6.28 -14.96
N GLN A 201 23.50 6.90 -13.81
CA GLN A 201 23.50 6.26 -12.48
C GLN A 201 22.11 5.87 -11.97
N LEU A 202 21.04 6.14 -12.73
CA LEU A 202 19.66 5.81 -12.36
C LEU A 202 19.15 4.58 -13.13
N HIS A 203 18.71 3.57 -12.38
CA HIS A 203 18.24 2.29 -12.91
C HIS A 203 16.84 1.96 -12.39
N TRP A 204 15.99 1.39 -13.25
CA TRP A 204 14.66 0.91 -12.87
C TRP A 204 14.55 -0.61 -12.99
N HIS A 205 13.88 -1.20 -12.02
CA HIS A 205 13.67 -2.64 -11.91
C HIS A 205 12.18 -2.91 -11.67
N ALA A 206 11.69 -4.07 -12.13
CA ALA A 206 10.35 -4.53 -11.84
C ALA A 206 10.28 -5.35 -10.53
N ALA A 207 11.40 -5.93 -10.09
CA ALA A 207 11.45 -6.81 -8.92
C ALA A 207 12.73 -6.66 -8.10
N VAL A 208 12.66 -6.96 -6.80
CA VAL A 208 13.81 -7.00 -5.87
C VAL A 208 14.90 -7.96 -6.37
N SER A 209 14.51 -9.06 -7.04
CA SER A 209 15.42 -10.06 -7.59
C SER A 209 16.29 -9.56 -8.75
N GLU A 210 15.94 -8.43 -9.36
CA GLU A 210 16.74 -7.78 -10.41
C GLU A 210 17.79 -6.82 -9.85
N LEU A 211 17.79 -6.61 -8.52
CA LEU A 211 18.81 -5.79 -7.87
C LEU A 211 20.19 -6.48 -7.93
N PRO A 212 21.26 -5.69 -8.16
CA PRO A 212 22.62 -6.19 -8.25
C PRO A 212 23.09 -6.79 -6.91
N GLN A 213 23.94 -7.82 -7.02
CA GLN A 213 24.53 -8.54 -5.87
C GLN A 213 25.72 -7.77 -5.28
N GLU A 214 25.45 -6.57 -4.76
CA GLU A 214 26.40 -5.67 -4.08
C GLU A 214 25.76 -5.16 -2.77
N PRO A 215 26.49 -4.45 -1.89
CA PRO A 215 25.88 -3.80 -0.74
C PRO A 215 24.80 -2.79 -1.17
N VAL A 216 23.55 -3.02 -0.75
CA VAL A 216 22.39 -2.17 -1.06
C VAL A 216 21.80 -1.62 0.24
N LEU A 217 21.56 -0.31 0.27
CA LEU A 217 20.67 0.33 1.23
C LEU A 217 19.29 0.48 0.59
N LEU A 218 18.32 -0.33 1.04
CA LEU A 218 16.96 -0.32 0.51
C LEU A 218 16.02 0.48 1.43
N VAL A 219 15.36 1.48 0.87
CA VAL A 219 14.25 2.22 1.47
C VAL A 219 12.93 1.73 0.90
N ALA A 220 11.91 1.53 1.74
CA ALA A 220 10.59 1.07 1.32
C ALA A 220 9.52 1.79 2.16
N HIS A 221 9.18 3.01 1.76
CA HIS A 221 8.23 3.86 2.46
C HIS A 221 6.85 3.79 1.80
N GLU A 222 5.80 3.51 2.58
CA GLU A 222 4.40 3.34 2.07
C GLU A 222 4.31 2.35 0.87
N PHE A 223 5.18 1.32 0.88
CA PHE A 223 5.25 0.28 -0.15
C PHE A 223 4.61 -1.05 0.29
N LEU A 224 4.82 -1.47 1.54
CA LEU A 224 4.42 -2.81 2.02
C LEU A 224 2.91 -2.94 2.25
N ASP A 225 2.23 -1.84 2.54
CA ASP A 225 0.78 -1.73 2.68
C ASP A 225 0.03 -1.76 1.33
N ALA A 226 0.71 -1.40 0.24
CA ALA A 226 0.23 -1.55 -1.13
C ALA A 226 0.46 -2.96 -1.72
N LEU A 227 1.17 -3.86 -1.03
CA LEU A 227 1.41 -5.23 -1.53
C LEU A 227 0.17 -6.12 -1.39
N PRO A 228 -0.15 -6.95 -2.41
CA PRO A 228 -1.25 -7.92 -2.33
C PRO A 228 -1.18 -8.86 -1.12
N VAL A 229 -2.24 -8.90 -0.32
CA VAL A 229 -2.34 -9.75 0.89
C VAL A 229 -3.38 -10.86 0.77
N HIS A 230 -3.01 -12.05 1.23
CA HIS A 230 -3.96 -13.14 1.48
C HIS A 230 -4.65 -12.93 2.83
N GLN A 231 -5.96 -13.20 2.90
CA GLN A 231 -6.75 -13.07 4.13
C GLN A 231 -7.32 -14.43 4.51
N PHE A 232 -7.14 -14.84 5.77
CA PHE A 232 -7.65 -16.12 6.29
C PHE A 232 -8.60 -15.89 7.46
N VAL A 233 -9.69 -16.65 7.50
CA VAL A 233 -10.70 -16.64 8.55
C VAL A 233 -10.67 -17.97 9.29
N ARG A 234 -10.58 -17.93 10.62
CA ARG A 234 -10.65 -19.14 11.46
C ARG A 234 -12.11 -19.59 11.57
N THR A 235 -12.41 -20.77 11.04
CA THR A 235 -13.73 -21.42 11.12
C THR A 235 -13.72 -22.57 12.13
N ARG A 236 -14.89 -23.17 12.40
CA ARG A 236 -15.02 -24.38 13.24
C ARG A 236 -14.24 -25.58 12.69
N VAL A 237 -13.97 -25.60 11.38
CA VAL A 237 -13.26 -26.69 10.68
C VAL A 237 -11.82 -26.31 10.28
N GLY A 238 -11.24 -25.29 10.93
CA GLY A 238 -9.90 -24.79 10.66
C GLY A 238 -9.88 -23.47 9.88
N TRP A 239 -8.70 -23.05 9.44
CA TRP A 239 -8.52 -21.85 8.64
C TRP A 239 -9.08 -22.03 7.23
N ARG A 240 -9.76 -21.00 6.71
CA ARG A 240 -10.24 -20.91 5.33
C ARG A 240 -9.79 -19.58 4.75
N GLU A 241 -9.43 -19.56 3.48
CA GLU A 241 -9.10 -18.32 2.79
C GLU A 241 -10.37 -17.51 2.48
N LYS A 242 -10.28 -16.17 2.58
CA LYS A 242 -11.33 -15.26 2.16
C LYS A 242 -11.16 -14.98 0.67
N LEU A 243 -12.24 -15.17 -0.09
CA LEU A 243 -12.27 -14.99 -1.53
C LEU A 243 -13.21 -13.84 -1.92
N VAL A 244 -13.04 -13.33 -3.13
CA VAL A 244 -13.84 -12.27 -3.77
C VAL A 244 -14.65 -12.89 -4.91
N ASP A 245 -15.96 -12.70 -4.88
CA ASP A 245 -16.92 -13.28 -5.82
C ASP A 245 -17.96 -12.23 -6.26
N LEU A 246 -18.74 -12.55 -7.29
CA LEU A 246 -19.86 -11.75 -7.74
C LEU A 246 -20.98 -11.79 -6.68
N ARG A 247 -21.58 -10.63 -6.39
CA ARG A 247 -22.78 -10.57 -5.56
C ARG A 247 -23.93 -11.17 -6.38
N ALA A 248 -24.65 -12.12 -5.79
CA ALA A 248 -26.01 -12.40 -6.25
C ALA A 248 -26.83 -11.10 -6.12
N GLY A 249 -27.40 -10.64 -7.22
CA GLY A 249 -27.99 -9.30 -7.32
C GLY A 249 -29.03 -9.02 -6.23
N GLY A 250 -28.87 -7.87 -5.57
CA GLY A 250 -29.88 -7.29 -4.68
C GLY A 250 -30.13 -5.86 -5.15
N GLU A 251 -31.40 -5.53 -5.39
CA GLU A 251 -31.82 -4.25 -5.96
C GLU A 251 -31.61 -3.11 -4.97
N GLY A 252 -31.21 -1.94 -5.48
CA GLY A 252 -31.01 -0.75 -4.67
C GLY A 252 -32.33 -0.02 -4.42
N GLY A 253 -32.54 0.44 -3.19
CA GLY A 253 -33.58 1.40 -2.86
C GLY A 253 -32.98 2.80 -2.75
N ASP A 254 -33.44 3.71 -3.61
CA ASP A 254 -33.36 5.14 -3.32
C ASP A 254 -34.26 5.45 -2.12
N GLU A 255 -33.69 5.89 -1.00
CA GLU A 255 -34.44 6.62 0.03
C GLU A 255 -34.52 8.09 -0.36
N ALA A 256 -35.34 8.38 -1.39
CA ALA A 256 -35.83 9.73 -1.61
C ALA A 256 -36.77 10.11 -0.44
N GLY A 257 -36.54 11.28 0.16
CA GLY A 257 -37.08 11.63 1.47
C GLY A 257 -38.60 11.83 1.53
N GLY A 258 -39.13 11.68 2.74
CA GLY A 258 -40.52 11.98 3.10
C GLY A 258 -40.64 12.21 4.61
N GLU A 259 -40.32 13.41 5.07
CA GLU A 259 -40.59 13.83 6.45
C GLU A 259 -42.03 14.36 6.62
N ALA A 260 -42.61 14.04 7.78
CA ALA A 260 -43.58 14.84 8.55
C ALA A 260 -45.08 14.91 8.15
N GLY A 261 -45.91 15.04 9.21
CA GLY A 261 -47.38 15.05 9.24
C GLY A 261 -47.92 13.71 9.79
N GLY A 262 -48.50 13.57 10.99
CA GLY A 262 -49.35 14.50 11.75
C GLY A 262 -50.80 14.28 11.28
N GLU A 263 -51.77 13.82 12.09
CA GLU A 263 -51.86 13.60 13.56
C GLU A 263 -52.13 12.13 13.94
#